data_AF-A0A6L2Q0D9-F1
#
_entry.id   AF-A0A6L2Q0D9-F1
#
_cell.length_a   1.000
_cell.length_b   1.000
_cell.length_c   1.000
_cell.angle_alpha   90.00
_cell.angle_beta   90.00
_cell.angle_gamma   90.00
#
_symmetry.space_group_name_H-M   'P 1'
#
loop_
_entity.id
_entity.type
_entity.pdbx_description
1 polymer ?
#
loop_
_entity_poly.entity_id
_entity_poly.type
_entity_poly.pdbx_seq_one_letter_code
_entity_poly.pdbx_strand_id
1 'polypeptide(L)' 'MDRNGHLYGEVDVNEEGTVFVASLFGYYNTYLSRKYAHLGWYVGIKKSGKPKRGSKTKWGQKAIQFLPRRLT' A
#
# COMPACT_ATOMS: atom_id res chain seq x y z
N MET A 1 -7.77 1.45 -2.12
CA MET A 1 -7.29 2.76 -1.62
C MET A 1 -8.17 3.83 -2.22
N ASP A 2 -8.76 4.68 -1.40
CA ASP A 2 -9.70 5.70 -1.87
C ASP A 2 -8.96 6.95 -2.39
N ARG A 3 -9.72 7.90 -2.95
CA ARG A 3 -9.19 9.20 -3.42
C ARG A 3 -8.53 10.06 -2.34
N ASN A 4 -8.79 9.76 -1.06
CA ASN A 4 -8.19 10.44 0.08
C ASN A 4 -6.96 9.69 0.62
N GLY A 5 -6.54 8.60 -0.04
CA GLY A 5 -5.43 7.76 0.35
C GLY A 5 -5.71 6.83 1.54
N HIS A 6 -6.97 6.59 1.92
CA HIS A 6 -7.30 5.61 2.95
C HIS A 6 -7.29 4.19 2.37
N LEU A 7 -6.81 3.24 3.17
CA LEU A 7 -7.01 1.82 2.93
C LEU A 7 -8.36 1.42 3.52
N TYR A 8 -9.15 0.67 2.74
CA TYR A 8 -10.46 0.15 3.11
C TYR A 8 -10.68 -1.17 2.36
N GLY A 9 -11.63 -1.97 2.82
CA GLY A 9 -12.10 -3.16 2.10
C GLY A 9 -13.14 -2.75 1.07
N GLU A 10 -12.89 -3.07 -0.19
CA GLU A 10 -13.77 -2.74 -1.31
C GLU A 10 -14.64 -3.95 -1.67
N VAL A 11 -15.91 -3.69 -2.02
CA VAL A 11 -16.89 -4.70 -2.43
C VAL A 11 -16.81 -4.96 -3.93
N ASP A 12 -16.55 -3.92 -4.73
CA ASP A 12 -16.36 -4.07 -6.17
C ASP A 12 -14.94 -4.58 -6.48
N VAL A 13 -14.84 -5.84 -6.89
CA VAL A 13 -13.57 -6.48 -7.26
C VAL A 13 -12.89 -5.82 -8.47
N ASN A 14 -13.62 -5.04 -9.26
CA ASN A 14 -13.10 -4.34 -10.43
C ASN A 14 -12.67 -2.89 -10.13
N GLU A 15 -12.92 -2.37 -8.92
CA GLU A 15 -12.51 -1.02 -8.56
C GLU A 15 -10.99 -0.90 -8.65
N GLU A 16 -10.52 0.02 -9.48
CA GLU A 16 -9.09 0.19 -9.78
C GLU A 16 -8.26 0.50 -8.53
N GLY A 17 -8.86 1.16 -7.54
CA GLY A 17 -8.25 1.43 -6.23
C GLY A 17 -7.86 0.17 -5.45
N THR A 18 -8.30 -1.02 -5.86
CA THR A 18 -7.91 -2.32 -5.28
C THR A 18 -6.67 -2.94 -5.90
N VAL A 19 -6.18 -2.39 -7.02
CA VAL A 19 -5.02 -2.93 -7.74
C VAL A 19 -3.73 -2.26 -7.26
N PHE A 20 -2.76 -3.10 -6.90
CA PHE A 20 -1.44 -2.66 -6.44
C PHE A 20 -0.32 -3.30 -7.26
N VAL A 21 0.67 -2.48 -7.63
CA VAL A 21 1.89 -2.94 -8.28
C VAL A 21 2.88 -3.36 -7.20
N ALA A 22 3.24 -4.65 -7.18
CA ALA A 22 4.26 -5.17 -6.29
C ALA A 22 5.66 -4.85 -6.82
N SER A 23 6.57 -4.44 -5.94
CA SER A 23 7.98 -4.19 -6.28
C SER A 23 8.89 -4.49 -5.10
N LEU A 24 10.13 -4.90 -5.38
CA LEU A 24 11.12 -5.18 -4.35
C LEU A 24 11.84 -3.92 -3.88
N PHE A 25 11.94 -3.75 -2.57
CA PHE A 25 12.81 -2.80 -1.88
C PHE A 25 13.78 -3.61 -1.01
N GLY A 26 14.94 -3.95 -1.57
CA GLY A 26 15.83 -4.95 -0.97
C GLY A 26 15.12 -6.30 -0.84
N TYR A 27 14.96 -6.79 0.38
CA TYR A 27 14.29 -8.06 0.69
C TYR A 27 12.79 -7.93 1.01
N TYR A 28 12.23 -6.72 0.90
CA TYR A 28 10.84 -6.44 1.24
C TYR A 28 10.01 -6.17 -0.01
N ASN A 29 8.75 -6.58 0.02
CA ASN A 29 7.77 -6.15 -0.96
C ASN A 29 7.24 -4.76 -0.60
N THR A 30 6.99 -3.97 -1.62
CA THR A 30 6.23 -2.71 -1.58
C THR A 30 5.03 -2.85 -2.50
N TYR A 31 3.95 -2.14 -2.18
CA TYR A 31 2.70 -2.19 -2.95
C TYR A 31 2.26 -0.77 -3.29
N LEU A 32 2.54 -0.33 -4.51
CA LEU A 32 2.14 0.99 -5.02
C LEU A 32 0.72 0.91 -5.58
N SER A 33 -0.17 1.82 -5.21
CA SER A 33 -1.49 1.89 -5.83
C SER A 33 -1.37 2.16 -7.32
N ARG A 34 -1.99 1.34 -8.17
CA ARG A 34 -1.96 1.55 -9.63
C ARG A 34 -2.62 2.87 -10.02
N LYS A 35 -3.83 3.13 -9.51
CA LYS A 35 -4.63 4.34 -9.73
C LYS A 35 -3.90 5.63 -9.31
N TYR A 36 -3.19 5.58 -8.18
CA TYR A 36 -2.50 6.74 -7.59
C TYR A 36 -0.97 6.66 -7.71
N ALA A 37 -0.45 5.91 -8.69
CA ALA A 37 0.98 5.72 -8.88
C ALA A 37 1.72 7.05 -9.13
N HIS A 38 1.10 7.96 -9.88
CA HIS A 38 1.61 9.31 -10.16
C HIS A 38 1.79 10.17 -8.89
N LEU A 39 1.10 9.84 -7.79
CA LEU A 39 1.25 10.51 -6.50
C LEU A 39 2.23 9.77 -5.55
N GLY A 40 2.78 8.63 -5.98
CA GLY A 40 3.68 7.81 -5.18
C GLY A 40 3.02 7.21 -3.94
N TRP A 41 1.75 6.81 -4.03
CA TRP A 41 0.98 6.30 -2.88
C TRP A 41 1.12 4.79 -2.71
N TYR A 42 1.71 4.39 -1.58
CA TYR A 42 1.92 3.01 -1.20
C TYR A 42 0.90 2.53 -0.17
N VAL A 43 0.68 1.22 -0.11
CA VAL A 43 0.17 0.56 1.09
C VAL A 43 1.19 0.79 2.20
N GLY A 44 0.71 1.18 3.38
CA GLY A 44 1.60 1.33 4.53
C GLY A 44 0.89 1.22 5.87
N ILE A 45 1.63 0.75 6.86
CA ILE A 45 1.16 0.57 8.24
C ILE A 45 2.05 1.40 9.17
N LYS A 46 1.43 2.20 10.05
CA LYS A 46 2.16 2.99 11.06
C LYS A 46 2.67 2.06 12.17
N LYS A 47 3.65 2.52 12.95
CA LYS A 47 4.10 1.81 14.17
C LYS A 47 2.96 1.51 15.14
N SER A 48 1.89 2.32 15.14
CA SER A 48 0.69 2.08 15.95
C SER A 48 -0.27 1.01 15.38
N GLY A 49 0.11 0.28 14.33
CA GLY A 49 -0.73 -0.72 13.67
C GLY A 49 -1.81 -0.15 12.75
N LYS A 50 -2.15 1.14 12.87
CA LYS A 50 -3.16 1.79 12.02
C LYS A 50 -2.65 1.99 10.58
N PRO A 51 -3.53 1.90 9.56
CA PRO A 51 -3.19 2.24 8.18
C PRO A 51 -2.58 3.64 8.05
N LYS A 52 -1.60 3.76 7.17
CA LYS A 52 -0.97 5.02 6.80
C LYS A 52 -1.64 5.56 5.55
N ARG A 53 -2.04 6.84 5.59
CA ARG A 53 -2.67 7.52 4.45
C ARG A 53 -1.68 7.60 3.27
N GLY A 54 -2.14 7.37 2.05
CA GLY A 54 -1.32 7.35 0.83
C GLY A 54 -0.44 8.59 0.69
N SER A 55 -1.02 9.79 0.86
CA SER A 55 -0.31 11.08 0.81
C SER A 55 0.77 11.27 1.89
N LYS A 56 0.84 10.39 2.89
CA LYS A 56 1.87 10.38 3.92
C LYS A 56 2.90 9.28 3.73
N THR A 57 2.70 8.39 2.76
CA THR A 57 3.68 7.39 2.34
C THR A 57 4.73 8.02 1.43
N LYS A 58 5.96 7.49 1.48
CA LYS A 58 7.07 7.86 0.60
C LYS A 58 7.99 6.64 0.42
N TRP A 59 8.68 6.58 -0.71
CA TRP A 59 9.72 5.57 -0.96
C TRP A 59 10.76 5.58 0.17
N GLY A 60 11.25 4.39 0.53
CA GLY A 60 12.24 4.20 1.61
C GLY A 60 11.68 4.17 3.04
N GLN A 61 10.42 4.55 3.28
CA GLN A 61 9.83 4.46 4.61
C GLN A 61 9.69 3.00 5.07
N LYS A 62 10.01 2.70 6.33
CA LYS A 62 9.77 1.36 6.91
C LYS A 62 8.31 0.94 6.89
N ALA A 63 7.39 1.91 6.94
CA ALA A 63 5.95 1.67 6.92
C ALA A 63 5.43 0.98 5.65
N ILE A 64 6.19 1.03 4.53
CA ILE A 64 5.77 0.49 3.22
C ILE A 64 6.46 -0.85 2.89
N GLN A 65 7.29 -1.38 3.79
CA GLN A 65 8.09 -2.58 3.59
C GLN A 65 7.37 -3.78 4.22
N PHE A 66 6.92 -4.72 3.39
CA PHE A 66 6.17 -5.90 3.80
C PHE A 66 6.94 -7.18 3.50
N LEU A 67 6.79 -8.17 4.38
CA LEU A 67 7.29 -9.52 4.15
C LEU A 67 6.08 -10.47 4.09
N PRO A 68 5.83 -11.17 2.98
CA PRO A 68 4.77 -12.17 2.92
C PRO A 68 5.07 -13.30 3.89
N ARG A 69 4.07 -13.70 4.67
CA ARG A 69 4.15 -14.82 5.61
C ARG A 69 3.24 -15.94 5.11
N ARG A 70 3.74 -17.17 5.13
CA ARG A 70 2.89 -18.35 4.89
C ARG A 70 1.96 -18.48 6.10
N LEU A 71 0.67 -18.66 5.83
CA LEU A 71 -0.28 -19.11 6.84
C LEU A 71 -0.12 -20.62 6.92
N THR A 72 0.27 -21.11 8.09
CA THR A 72 0.34 -22.54 8.45
C THR A 72 -0.88 -22.94 9.23
#